data_AF-A0A4D5RPI8-F1
#
_entry.id   AF-A0A4D5RPI8-F1
#
_cell.length_a   1.000
_cell.length_b   1.000
_cell.length_c   1.000
_cell.angle_alpha   90.00
_cell.angle_beta   90.00
_cell.angle_gamma   90.00
#
_symmetry.space_group_name_H-M   'P 1'
#
loop_
_entity.id
_entity.type
_entity.pdbx_description
1 polymer ?
#
loop_
_entity_poly.entity_id
_entity_poly.type
_entity_poly.pdbx_seq_one_letter_code
_entity_poly.pdbx_strand_id
1 'polypeptide(L)'
;MRPIFISGFSDTLDWRPLYFEESSAAHNACSLCRLVSRTVLKLPCEHTLCLECHEESQRRGSTCPLDEEPFDDDNIAHLDISGGYMLKRTVACGNAPNGCDFVGQASRLVDHYKQCSFHVVPCPRCQSSVLRTELVGHCKGGCSSAFTTPVPIPYYINVNYDHLEITSSELKREMFKISENLTCLQTSLNQWREEVRTLEKNTNKELKDATLKISDHLSGLHTSVEQSREDAREAARNTKEQLEAQSSRLSEQLVRIETQGFAAANKELKAAIEDTMKTHMAQELRVQYEELMNVTKSVSDCVLGFCGAKEFHWYLKGWKYLKKSALDTGSVVTDSPLQYVCGYNVCIFIHVTEYEGQACLWMNMRIHPGVNDSKLEWPFSKTYTLGVIHPKDKAKRKIHQVDTSKHL
;
A
#
# COMPACT_ATOMS: atom_id res chain seq x y z
N MET A 1 29.49 -31.44 -45.20
CA MET A 1 28.69 -30.68 -44.21
C MET A 1 27.80 -31.65 -43.45
N ARG A 2 27.64 -31.51 -42.13
CA ARG A 2 26.68 -32.31 -41.36
C ARG A 2 25.30 -31.66 -41.41
N PRO A 3 24.20 -32.42 -41.58
CA PRO A 3 22.87 -31.84 -41.59
C PRO A 3 22.53 -31.26 -40.21
N ILE A 4 21.74 -30.20 -40.23
CA ILE A 4 21.08 -29.60 -39.06
C ILE A 4 19.58 -29.78 -39.27
N PHE A 5 18.87 -30.08 -38.19
CA PHE A 5 17.41 -30.23 -38.21
C PHE A 5 16.79 -29.01 -37.55
N ILE A 6 15.57 -28.67 -37.95
CA ILE A 6 14.79 -27.63 -37.29
C ILE A 6 13.46 -28.21 -36.81
N SER A 7 12.89 -27.67 -35.73
CA SER A 7 11.57 -28.05 -35.24
C SER A 7 10.81 -26.86 -34.66
N GLY A 8 9.53 -26.77 -34.97
CA GLY A 8 8.62 -25.71 -34.56
C GLY A 8 8.65 -24.48 -35.46
N PHE A 9 9.38 -24.50 -36.58
CA PHE A 9 9.56 -23.31 -37.43
C PHE A 9 8.77 -23.39 -38.74
N SER A 10 8.57 -24.60 -39.27
CA SER A 10 7.78 -24.82 -40.48
C SER A 10 7.36 -26.28 -40.57
N ASP A 11 6.05 -26.53 -40.62
CA ASP A 11 5.50 -27.89 -40.78
C ASP A 11 6.10 -28.67 -41.97
N THR A 12 6.55 -27.96 -43.01
CA THR A 12 7.15 -28.58 -44.19
C THR A 12 8.63 -28.88 -44.05
N LEU A 13 9.39 -28.09 -43.29
CA LEU A 13 10.85 -28.23 -43.18
C LEU A 13 11.28 -28.88 -41.86
N ASP A 14 10.39 -28.93 -40.88
CA ASP A 14 10.66 -29.53 -39.59
C ASP A 14 11.13 -30.99 -39.77
N TRP A 15 12.20 -31.35 -39.06
CA TRP A 15 12.88 -32.65 -39.12
C TRP A 15 13.44 -33.05 -40.48
N ARG A 16 13.45 -32.17 -41.48
CA ARG A 16 14.18 -32.41 -42.72
C ARG A 16 15.64 -31.98 -42.57
N PRO A 17 16.59 -32.70 -43.21
CA PRO A 17 17.99 -32.30 -43.19
C PRO A 17 18.17 -31.00 -43.96
N LEU A 18 18.70 -29.99 -43.27
CA LEU A 18 19.08 -28.70 -43.85
C LEU A 18 20.59 -28.51 -43.73
N TYR A 19 21.20 -27.97 -44.79
CA TYR A 19 22.62 -27.66 -44.83
C TYR A 19 22.78 -26.15 -44.79
N PHE A 20 23.01 -25.61 -43.59
CA PHE A 20 23.22 -24.17 -43.43
C PHE A 20 24.63 -23.79 -43.88
N GLU A 21 24.71 -22.74 -44.69
CA GLU A 21 26.00 -22.15 -45.12
C GLU A 21 26.66 -21.33 -43.99
N GLU A 22 25.84 -20.79 -43.08
CA GLU A 22 26.31 -19.95 -41.98
C GLU A 22 26.65 -20.76 -40.73
N SER A 23 27.78 -20.44 -40.10
CA SER A 23 28.16 -20.96 -38.78
C SER A 23 27.18 -20.54 -37.67
N SER A 24 26.46 -19.43 -37.84
CA SER A 24 25.51 -18.89 -36.85
C SER A 24 24.39 -19.88 -36.51
N ALA A 25 23.88 -20.65 -37.48
CA ALA A 25 22.87 -21.67 -37.26
C ALA A 25 23.43 -22.89 -36.51
N ALA A 26 24.73 -23.17 -36.61
CA ALA A 26 25.37 -24.26 -35.90
C ALA A 26 25.57 -23.98 -34.41
N HIS A 27 25.65 -22.69 -34.00
CA HIS A 27 25.76 -22.29 -32.59
C HIS A 27 24.43 -22.45 -31.84
N ASN A 28 23.31 -22.32 -32.55
CA ASN A 28 21.97 -22.49 -31.98
C ASN A 28 21.46 -23.94 -32.04
N ALA A 29 22.23 -24.84 -32.66
CA ALA A 29 21.86 -26.24 -32.78
C ALA A 29 22.27 -26.98 -31.51
N CYS A 30 21.39 -27.87 -31.04
CA CYS A 30 21.70 -28.80 -29.96
C CYS A 30 23.02 -29.52 -30.25
N SER A 31 23.95 -29.48 -29.32
CA SER A 31 25.28 -30.08 -29.43
C SER A 31 25.21 -31.61 -29.54
N LEU A 32 24.12 -32.24 -29.07
CA LEU A 32 23.89 -33.69 -29.14
C LEU A 32 23.18 -34.09 -30.45
N CYS A 33 21.95 -33.63 -30.65
CA CYS A 33 21.09 -34.10 -31.75
C CYS A 33 21.08 -33.18 -32.98
N ARG A 34 21.78 -32.04 -32.92
CA ARG A 34 21.87 -31.05 -34.00
C ARG A 34 20.52 -30.42 -34.40
N LEU A 35 19.52 -30.53 -33.54
CA LEU A 35 18.22 -29.90 -33.70
C LEU A 35 18.29 -28.44 -33.23
N VAL A 36 17.74 -27.54 -34.04
CA VAL A 36 17.38 -26.18 -33.61
C VAL A 36 15.88 -26.17 -33.33
N SER A 37 15.50 -25.89 -32.10
CA SER A 37 14.10 -25.70 -31.67
C SER A 37 13.82 -24.23 -31.40
N ARG A 38 12.54 -23.85 -31.21
CA ARG A 38 12.17 -22.47 -30.84
C ARG A 38 12.86 -21.97 -29.57
N THR A 39 13.08 -22.87 -28.63
CA THR A 39 13.81 -22.59 -27.40
C THR A 39 14.93 -23.62 -27.27
N VAL A 40 16.14 -23.13 -27.03
CA VAL A 40 17.31 -23.96 -26.70
C VAL A 40 17.92 -23.45 -25.41
N LEU A 41 18.60 -24.33 -24.70
CA LEU A 41 19.18 -24.07 -23.39
C LEU A 41 20.69 -24.07 -23.53
N LYS A 42 21.35 -23.00 -23.08
CA LYS A 42 22.79 -22.92 -23.04
C LYS A 42 23.26 -23.18 -21.61
N LEU A 43 24.04 -24.25 -21.45
CA LEU A 43 24.60 -24.68 -20.18
C LEU A 43 25.78 -23.79 -19.76
N PRO A 44 26.18 -23.81 -18.47
CA PRO A 44 27.36 -23.09 -17.98
C PRO A 44 28.66 -23.47 -18.69
N CYS A 45 28.77 -24.71 -19.17
CA CYS A 45 29.90 -25.20 -19.97
C CYS A 45 29.85 -24.76 -21.45
N GLU A 46 28.95 -23.84 -21.80
CA GLU A 46 28.74 -23.25 -23.13
C GLU A 46 28.14 -24.19 -24.19
N HIS A 47 27.90 -25.46 -23.86
CA HIS A 47 27.15 -26.38 -24.71
C HIS A 47 25.66 -26.01 -24.78
N THR A 48 25.06 -26.16 -25.97
CA THR A 48 23.65 -25.84 -26.21
C THR A 48 22.86 -27.13 -26.33
N LEU A 49 21.76 -27.28 -25.59
CA LEU A 49 20.87 -28.43 -25.65
C LEU A 49 19.45 -28.00 -26.07
N CYS A 50 18.75 -28.84 -26.82
CA CYS A 50 17.30 -28.70 -26.97
C CYS A 50 16.60 -29.16 -25.67
N LEU A 51 15.34 -28.78 -25.48
CA LEU A 51 14.57 -29.12 -24.27
C LEU A 51 14.55 -30.62 -23.98
N GLU A 52 14.27 -31.47 -24.97
CA GLU A 52 14.26 -32.93 -24.79
C GLU A 52 15.62 -33.48 -24.36
N CYS A 53 16.71 -33.02 -24.97
CA CYS A 53 18.06 -33.45 -24.60
C CYS A 53 18.46 -32.97 -23.21
N HIS A 54 18.03 -31.76 -22.82
CA HIS A 54 18.26 -31.22 -21.49
C HIS A 54 17.48 -32.01 -20.43
N GLU A 55 16.18 -32.22 -20.61
CA GLU A 55 15.34 -32.99 -19.68
C GLU A 55 15.88 -34.40 -19.46
N GLU A 56 16.35 -35.06 -20.51
CA GLU A 56 16.97 -36.39 -20.39
C GLU A 56 18.33 -36.33 -19.68
N SER A 57 19.09 -35.24 -19.84
CA SER A 57 20.34 -35.03 -19.11
C SER A 57 20.08 -34.79 -17.61
N GLN A 58 19.05 -34.02 -17.27
CA GLN A 58 18.60 -33.84 -15.88
C GLN A 58 18.21 -35.18 -15.23
N ARG A 59 17.40 -36.00 -15.91
CA ARG A 59 17.01 -37.35 -15.42
C ARG A 59 18.20 -38.27 -15.14
N ARG A 60 19.35 -38.01 -15.78
CA ARG A 60 20.57 -38.81 -15.67
C ARG A 60 21.63 -38.21 -14.74
N GLY A 61 21.29 -37.18 -13.96
CA GLY A 61 22.16 -36.63 -12.92
C GLY A 61 22.57 -35.17 -13.12
N SER A 62 21.90 -34.43 -14.01
CA SER A 62 22.14 -33.00 -14.25
C SER A 62 23.60 -32.65 -14.56
N THR A 63 24.23 -33.49 -15.39
CA THR A 63 25.55 -33.24 -15.95
C THR A 63 25.45 -33.14 -17.46
N CYS A 64 26.28 -32.28 -18.04
CA CYS A 64 26.36 -32.15 -19.49
C CYS A 64 26.89 -33.46 -20.10
N PRO A 65 26.21 -34.07 -21.09
CA PRO A 65 26.66 -35.35 -21.64
C PRO A 65 27.94 -35.30 -22.50
N LEU A 66 28.53 -34.12 -22.70
CA LEU A 66 29.71 -33.90 -23.54
C LEU A 66 31.00 -33.73 -22.75
N ASP A 67 30.93 -33.08 -21.59
CA ASP A 67 32.09 -32.77 -20.73
C ASP A 67 31.88 -33.17 -19.26
N GLU A 68 30.72 -33.74 -18.92
CA GLU A 68 30.34 -34.20 -17.57
C GLU A 68 30.27 -33.09 -16.51
N GLU A 69 30.35 -31.82 -16.91
CA GLU A 69 30.23 -30.68 -16.00
C GLU A 69 28.80 -30.60 -15.44
N PRO A 70 28.63 -30.40 -14.11
CA PRO A 70 27.32 -30.28 -13.51
C PRO A 70 26.65 -28.97 -13.92
N PHE A 71 25.32 -29.01 -14.02
CA PHE A 71 24.50 -27.82 -14.23
C PHE A 71 23.30 -27.82 -13.27
N ASP A 72 22.83 -26.63 -12.93
CA ASP A 72 21.60 -26.39 -12.18
C ASP A 72 20.64 -25.54 -13.02
N ASP A 73 19.35 -25.57 -12.69
CA ASP A 73 18.32 -24.88 -13.47
C ASP A 73 18.42 -23.35 -13.35
N ASP A 74 19.08 -22.84 -12.31
CA ASP A 74 19.20 -21.41 -12.04
C ASP A 74 20.27 -20.73 -12.92
N ASN A 75 21.28 -21.49 -13.38
CA ASN A 75 22.41 -20.99 -14.17
C ASN A 75 22.33 -21.33 -15.67
N ILE A 76 21.15 -21.70 -16.18
CA ILE A 76 20.95 -22.03 -17.60
C ILE A 76 20.35 -20.83 -18.34
N ALA A 77 20.97 -20.46 -19.47
CA ALA A 77 20.44 -19.41 -20.33
C ALA A 77 19.43 -19.99 -21.33
N HIS A 78 18.19 -19.47 -21.29
CA HIS A 78 17.15 -19.78 -22.26
C HIS A 78 17.30 -18.88 -23.49
N LEU A 79 17.47 -19.49 -24.66
CA LEU A 79 17.62 -18.80 -25.93
C LEU A 79 16.41 -19.07 -26.81
N ASP A 80 15.59 -18.03 -26.98
CA ASP A 80 14.43 -18.07 -27.87
C ASP A 80 14.80 -17.61 -29.28
N ILE A 81 14.50 -18.48 -30.24
CA ILE A 81 14.81 -18.31 -31.64
C ILE A 81 13.52 -17.98 -32.38
N SER A 82 13.47 -16.80 -33.01
CA SER A 82 12.30 -16.42 -33.80
C SER A 82 12.22 -17.20 -35.11
N GLY A 83 11.02 -17.63 -35.51
CA GLY A 83 10.83 -18.32 -36.78
C GLY A 83 11.14 -17.45 -38.00
N GLY A 84 10.87 -16.14 -37.92
CA GLY A 84 11.26 -15.19 -38.95
C GLY A 84 12.78 -15.09 -39.14
N TYR A 85 13.57 -15.25 -38.07
CA TYR A 85 15.02 -15.32 -38.16
C TYR A 85 15.47 -16.63 -38.82
N MET A 86 14.90 -17.78 -38.41
CA MET A 86 15.34 -19.07 -38.94
C MET A 86 15.03 -19.26 -40.41
N LEU A 87 13.83 -18.87 -40.84
CA LEU A 87 13.41 -19.03 -42.24
C LEU A 87 14.15 -18.07 -43.20
N LYS A 88 14.84 -17.05 -42.69
CA LYS A 88 15.67 -16.13 -43.51
C LYS A 88 17.10 -16.64 -43.72
N ARG A 89 17.53 -17.70 -43.04
CA ARG A 89 18.87 -18.24 -43.17
C ARG A 89 19.10 -18.91 -44.52
N THR A 90 20.32 -18.76 -45.03
CA THR A 90 20.75 -19.40 -46.28
C THR A 90 21.05 -20.87 -46.04
N VAL A 91 20.36 -21.73 -46.79
CA VAL A 91 20.50 -23.18 -46.75
C VAL A 91 20.69 -23.73 -48.16
N ALA A 92 21.50 -24.77 -48.27
CA ALA A 92 21.54 -25.61 -49.45
C ALA A 92 20.42 -26.66 -49.41
N CYS A 93 19.96 -27.09 -50.59
CA CYS A 93 18.94 -28.11 -50.71
C CYS A 93 19.38 -29.42 -50.04
N GLY A 94 18.45 -30.14 -49.40
CA GLY A 94 18.71 -31.47 -48.83
C GLY A 94 19.23 -32.49 -49.86
N ASN A 95 18.95 -32.27 -51.15
CA ASN A 95 19.45 -33.07 -52.27
C ASN A 95 20.80 -32.58 -52.83
N ALA A 96 21.50 -31.64 -52.17
CA ALA A 96 22.81 -31.18 -52.60
C ALA A 96 23.85 -32.31 -52.74
N PRO A 97 23.92 -33.32 -51.84
CA PRO A 97 24.78 -34.49 -52.04
C PRO A 97 24.49 -35.28 -53.32
N ASN A 98 23.29 -35.13 -53.88
CA ASN A 98 22.85 -35.79 -55.12
C ASN A 98 23.03 -34.90 -56.36
N GLY A 99 23.63 -33.72 -56.24
CA GLY A 99 23.93 -32.83 -57.36
C GLY A 99 23.03 -31.59 -57.48
N CYS A 100 22.12 -31.35 -56.53
CA CYS A 100 21.35 -30.12 -56.51
C CYS A 100 22.23 -28.92 -56.10
N ASP A 101 22.26 -27.88 -56.92
CA ASP A 101 23.05 -26.66 -56.72
C ASP A 101 22.26 -25.52 -56.05
N PHE A 102 21.03 -25.77 -55.62
CA PHE A 102 20.20 -24.75 -54.98
C PHE A 102 20.78 -24.34 -53.63
N VAL A 103 21.03 -23.03 -53.50
CA VAL A 103 21.38 -22.33 -52.28
C VAL A 103 20.49 -21.09 -52.16
N GLY A 104 19.77 -20.96 -51.05
CA GLY A 104 18.84 -19.84 -50.86
C GLY A 104 18.23 -19.79 -49.47
N GLN A 105 17.34 -18.81 -49.23
CA GLN A 105 16.65 -18.69 -47.94
C GLN A 105 15.81 -19.93 -47.64
N ALA A 106 15.81 -20.40 -46.39
CA ALA A 106 15.03 -21.56 -45.97
C ALA A 106 13.52 -21.41 -46.27
N SER A 107 12.96 -20.19 -46.20
CA SER A 107 11.59 -19.89 -46.62
C SER A 107 11.29 -20.27 -48.08
N ARG A 108 12.27 -20.09 -48.98
CA ARG A 108 12.15 -20.39 -50.42
C ARG A 108 12.48 -21.85 -50.75
N LEU A 109 13.10 -22.57 -49.82
CA LEU A 109 13.46 -23.97 -50.01
C LEU A 109 12.22 -24.82 -50.24
N VAL A 110 11.07 -24.49 -49.64
CA VAL A 110 9.81 -25.23 -49.82
C VAL A 110 9.36 -25.23 -51.28
N ASP A 111 9.40 -24.07 -51.94
CA ASP A 111 8.98 -23.92 -53.33
C ASP A 111 9.97 -24.59 -54.29
N HIS A 112 11.26 -24.49 -53.99
CA HIS A 112 12.30 -25.23 -54.71
C HIS A 112 12.14 -26.74 -54.55
N TYR A 113 11.92 -27.23 -53.33
CA TYR A 113 11.91 -28.66 -53.02
C TYR A 113 10.81 -29.38 -53.80
N LYS A 114 9.65 -28.75 -54.02
CA LYS A 114 8.57 -29.32 -54.87
C LYS A 114 8.99 -29.55 -56.33
N GLN A 115 9.99 -28.80 -56.81
CA GLN A 115 10.43 -28.80 -58.21
C GLN A 115 11.83 -29.43 -58.39
N CYS A 116 12.46 -29.89 -57.30
CA CYS A 116 13.83 -30.39 -57.34
C CYS A 116 13.94 -31.68 -58.17
N SER A 117 14.75 -31.65 -59.23
CA SER A 117 14.99 -32.82 -60.09
C SER A 117 15.86 -33.90 -59.43
N PHE A 118 16.56 -33.56 -58.36
CA PHE A 118 17.54 -34.43 -57.68
C PHE A 118 16.94 -35.24 -56.52
N HIS A 119 15.61 -35.37 -56.46
CA HIS A 119 14.96 -36.26 -55.50
C HIS A 119 15.41 -37.69 -55.71
N VAL A 120 15.69 -38.37 -54.60
CA VAL A 120 15.98 -39.80 -54.58
C VAL A 120 14.71 -40.55 -54.22
N VAL A 121 14.38 -41.58 -55.00
CA VAL A 121 13.20 -42.41 -54.81
C VAL A 121 13.57 -43.88 -54.87
N PRO A 122 12.87 -44.75 -54.12
CA PRO A 122 13.10 -46.18 -54.20
C PRO A 122 12.63 -46.72 -55.54
N CYS A 123 13.47 -47.52 -56.21
CA CYS A 123 13.07 -48.25 -57.40
C CYS A 123 12.01 -49.30 -57.02
N PRO A 124 10.84 -49.35 -57.68
CA PRO A 124 9.78 -50.29 -57.31
C PRO A 124 10.14 -51.76 -57.59
N ARG A 125 11.19 -52.02 -58.38
CA ARG A 125 11.63 -53.39 -58.74
C ARG A 125 12.68 -53.95 -57.78
N CYS A 126 13.69 -53.15 -57.43
CA CYS A 126 14.84 -53.61 -56.64
C CYS A 126 15.01 -52.88 -55.30
N GLN A 127 14.16 -51.89 -55.00
CA GLN A 127 14.21 -51.05 -53.80
C GLN A 127 15.48 -50.21 -53.64
N SER A 128 16.39 -50.22 -54.61
CA SER A 128 17.55 -49.34 -54.60
C SER A 128 17.13 -47.87 -54.70
N SER A 129 17.84 -47.01 -53.98
CA SER A 129 17.70 -45.55 -54.05
C SER A 129 18.26 -45.02 -55.37
N VAL A 130 17.41 -44.43 -56.20
CA VAL A 130 17.79 -43.92 -57.54
C VAL A 130 17.32 -42.48 -57.68
N LEU A 131 18.09 -41.64 -58.39
CA LEU A 131 17.63 -40.29 -58.75
C LEU A 131 16.36 -40.38 -59.59
N ARG A 132 15.39 -39.52 -59.29
CA ARG A 132 14.10 -39.48 -59.98
C ARG A 132 14.26 -39.32 -61.50
N THR A 133 15.25 -38.54 -61.96
CA THR A 133 15.57 -38.36 -63.39
C THR A 133 16.10 -39.63 -64.04
N GLU A 134 16.86 -40.44 -63.30
CA GLU A 134 17.51 -41.66 -63.81
C GLU A 134 16.66 -42.91 -63.63
N LEU A 135 15.54 -42.83 -62.90
CA LEU A 135 14.72 -44.00 -62.55
C LEU A 135 14.25 -44.79 -63.78
N VAL A 136 13.84 -44.10 -64.85
CA VAL A 136 13.40 -44.76 -66.10
C VAL A 136 14.57 -45.49 -66.77
N GLY A 137 15.73 -44.84 -66.85
CA GLY A 137 16.96 -45.43 -67.41
C GLY A 137 17.39 -46.66 -66.61
N HIS A 138 17.41 -46.55 -65.28
CA HIS A 138 17.70 -47.64 -64.36
C HIS A 138 16.75 -48.84 -64.53
N CYS A 139 15.43 -48.62 -64.59
CA CYS A 139 14.46 -49.70 -64.77
C CYS A 139 14.54 -50.36 -66.16
N LYS A 140 14.83 -49.59 -67.21
CA LYS A 140 15.04 -50.14 -68.58
C LYS A 140 16.37 -50.89 -68.69
N GLY A 141 17.41 -50.42 -68.00
CA GLY A 141 18.73 -51.05 -67.93
C GLY A 141 18.81 -52.28 -67.01
N GLY A 142 17.68 -52.90 -66.68
CA GLY A 142 17.64 -54.13 -65.88
C GLY A 142 18.14 -53.95 -64.44
N CYS A 143 18.08 -52.73 -63.89
CA CYS A 143 18.53 -52.41 -62.53
C CYS A 143 20.01 -52.74 -62.25
N SER A 144 20.84 -52.85 -63.30
CA SER A 144 22.16 -53.49 -63.21
C SER A 144 23.38 -52.55 -63.23
N SER A 145 23.24 -51.20 -63.30
CA SER A 145 24.45 -50.34 -63.35
C SER A 145 24.26 -48.88 -62.88
N ALA A 146 25.30 -48.39 -62.18
CA ALA A 146 25.72 -47.00 -62.13
C ALA A 146 26.42 -46.65 -63.47
N PHE A 147 26.10 -45.50 -64.09
CA PHE A 147 26.60 -45.08 -65.42
C PHE A 147 28.08 -44.66 -65.39
N THR A 148 28.88 -44.84 -66.46
CA THR A 148 28.98 -43.89 -67.61
C THR A 148 29.85 -44.44 -68.75
N THR A 149 29.55 -44.14 -70.03
CA THR A 149 30.52 -43.73 -71.10
C THR A 149 29.85 -43.39 -72.46
N PRO A 150 30.48 -42.56 -73.34
CA PRO A 150 29.90 -41.96 -74.56
C PRO A 150 30.40 -42.57 -75.90
N VAL A 151 29.69 -42.29 -77.01
CA VAL A 151 29.96 -42.80 -78.39
C VAL A 151 30.47 -41.68 -79.33
N PRO A 152 31.40 -41.94 -80.28
CA PRO A 152 31.80 -41.01 -81.36
C PRO A 152 31.12 -41.26 -82.73
N ILE A 153 31.03 -40.21 -83.57
CA ILE A 153 30.46 -40.19 -84.94
C ILE A 153 31.60 -40.27 -86.01
N PRO A 154 31.44 -40.96 -87.15
CA PRO A 154 32.37 -40.91 -88.28
C PRO A 154 31.94 -39.96 -89.43
N TYR A 155 32.95 -39.40 -90.10
CA TYR A 155 32.92 -38.47 -91.25
C TYR A 155 33.10 -39.21 -92.59
N TYR A 156 32.59 -38.65 -93.71
CA TYR A 156 33.30 -38.28 -94.97
C TYR A 156 32.40 -38.31 -96.22
N ILE A 157 32.41 -37.21 -97.02
CA ILE A 157 32.14 -37.21 -98.47
C ILE A 157 33.15 -36.30 -99.19
N ASN A 158 33.53 -36.75 -100.39
CA ASN A 158 34.52 -36.27 -101.36
C ASN A 158 34.08 -34.98 -102.12
N VAL A 159 35.01 -34.08 -102.49
CA VAL A 159 34.69 -32.74 -103.06
C VAL A 159 35.44 -32.43 -104.37
N ASN A 160 34.73 -31.77 -105.29
CA ASN A 160 35.14 -31.23 -106.58
C ASN A 160 35.96 -29.92 -106.45
N TYR A 161 37.12 -29.83 -107.11
CA TYR A 161 38.19 -28.86 -106.82
C TYR A 161 37.93 -27.40 -107.27
N ASP A 162 37.16 -27.12 -108.33
CA ASP A 162 36.98 -25.74 -108.82
C ASP A 162 35.92 -24.95 -108.05
N HIS A 163 34.83 -25.61 -107.64
CA HIS A 163 33.82 -24.99 -106.76
C HIS A 163 34.34 -24.85 -105.31
N LEU A 164 35.34 -25.66 -104.95
CA LEU A 164 36.05 -25.61 -103.68
C LEU A 164 36.92 -24.36 -103.56
N GLU A 165 37.53 -23.87 -104.64
CA GLU A 165 38.42 -22.70 -104.58
C GLU A 165 37.65 -21.38 -104.41
N ILE A 166 36.51 -21.24 -105.09
CA ILE A 166 35.59 -20.10 -104.92
C ILE A 166 35.01 -20.12 -103.50
N THR A 167 34.44 -21.25 -103.06
CA THR A 167 33.88 -21.37 -101.70
C THR A 167 34.94 -21.20 -100.61
N SER A 168 36.17 -21.68 -100.83
CA SER A 168 37.33 -21.44 -99.96
C SER A 168 37.68 -19.96 -99.86
N SER A 169 37.65 -19.23 -100.96
CA SER A 169 37.93 -17.79 -100.99
C SER A 169 36.85 -16.98 -100.26
N GLU A 170 35.58 -17.35 -100.41
CA GLU A 170 34.48 -16.72 -99.66
C GLU A 170 34.50 -17.05 -98.17
N LEU A 171 34.79 -18.31 -97.81
CA LEU A 171 34.98 -18.71 -96.42
C LEU A 171 36.13 -17.95 -95.76
N LYS A 172 37.25 -17.73 -96.47
CA LYS A 172 38.37 -16.93 -95.97
C LYS A 172 37.97 -15.47 -95.71
N ARG A 173 37.16 -14.87 -96.59
CA ARG A 173 36.64 -13.51 -96.42
C ARG A 173 35.71 -13.40 -95.22
N GLU A 174 34.78 -14.34 -95.06
CA GLU A 174 33.88 -14.35 -93.90
C GLU A 174 34.63 -14.68 -92.60
N MET A 175 35.63 -15.57 -92.62
CA MET A 175 36.52 -15.79 -91.49
C MET A 175 37.27 -14.53 -91.09
N PHE A 176 37.72 -13.72 -92.05
CA PHE A 176 38.35 -12.43 -91.76
C PHE A 176 37.39 -11.48 -91.04
N LYS A 177 36.15 -11.33 -91.53
CA LYS A 177 35.12 -10.51 -90.87
C LYS A 177 34.78 -11.02 -89.47
N ILE A 178 34.67 -12.34 -89.29
CA ILE A 178 34.43 -12.94 -87.98
C ILE A 178 35.61 -12.64 -87.05
N SER A 179 36.85 -12.73 -87.52
CA SER A 179 38.05 -12.40 -86.74
C SER A 179 38.08 -10.93 -86.31
N GLU A 180 37.73 -10.00 -87.21
CA GLU A 180 37.60 -8.58 -86.89
C GLU A 180 36.50 -8.33 -85.86
N ASN A 181 35.32 -8.94 -86.03
CA ASN A 181 34.21 -8.84 -85.08
C ASN A 181 34.60 -9.41 -83.71
N LEU A 182 35.29 -10.55 -83.66
CA LEU A 182 35.79 -11.14 -82.41
C LEU A 182 36.80 -10.22 -81.72
N THR A 183 37.69 -9.58 -82.49
CA THR A 183 38.67 -8.62 -81.96
C THR A 183 37.98 -7.36 -81.41
N CYS A 184 36.94 -6.87 -82.10
CA CYS A 184 36.12 -5.75 -81.64
C CYS A 184 35.39 -6.10 -80.34
N LEU A 185 34.70 -7.24 -80.30
CA LEU A 185 34.01 -7.73 -79.10
C LEU A 185 34.96 -7.96 -77.94
N GLN A 186 36.15 -8.50 -78.18
CA GLN A 186 37.17 -8.69 -77.15
C GLN A 186 37.64 -7.35 -76.56
N THR A 187 37.82 -6.33 -77.40
CA THR A 187 38.17 -4.97 -76.95
C THR A 187 37.04 -4.37 -76.12
N SER A 188 35.80 -4.45 -76.58
CA SER A 188 34.63 -3.97 -75.83
C SER A 188 34.47 -4.71 -74.50
N LEU A 189 34.64 -6.03 -74.45
CA LEU A 189 34.57 -6.81 -73.22
C LEU A 189 35.65 -6.40 -72.21
N ASN A 190 36.86 -6.14 -72.69
CA ASN A 190 37.96 -5.65 -71.85
C ASN A 190 37.65 -4.25 -71.30
N GLN A 191 37.04 -3.37 -72.09
CA GLN A 191 36.59 -2.05 -71.65
C GLN A 191 35.50 -2.15 -70.57
N TRP A 192 34.44 -2.93 -70.82
CA TRP A 192 33.37 -3.19 -69.85
C TRP A 192 33.91 -3.76 -68.53
N ARG A 193 34.89 -4.67 -68.61
CA ARG A 193 35.55 -5.22 -67.41
C ARG A 193 36.22 -4.12 -66.58
N GLU A 194 36.86 -3.14 -67.21
CA GLU A 194 37.53 -2.05 -66.51
C GLU A 194 36.53 -1.03 -65.93
N GLU A 195 35.45 -0.75 -66.64
CA GLU A 195 34.35 0.09 -66.16
C GLU A 195 33.69 -0.53 -64.92
N VAL A 196 33.42 -1.84 -64.93
CA VAL A 196 32.87 -2.57 -63.77
C VAL A 196 33.82 -2.53 -62.58
N ARG A 197 35.13 -2.75 -62.78
CA ARG A 197 36.13 -2.62 -61.70
C ARG A 197 36.16 -1.23 -61.10
N THR A 198 36.08 -0.20 -61.95
CA THR A 198 36.09 1.20 -61.50
C THR A 198 34.84 1.52 -60.69
N LEU A 199 33.68 1.08 -61.17
CA LEU A 199 32.42 1.22 -60.46
C LEU A 199 32.47 0.53 -59.09
N GLU A 200 32.91 -0.73 -59.05
CA GLU A 200 33.06 -1.52 -57.82
C GLU A 200 33.96 -0.81 -56.80
N LYS A 201 35.10 -0.26 -57.26
CA LYS A 201 36.03 0.48 -56.41
C LYS A 201 35.40 1.76 -55.84
N ASN A 202 34.65 2.50 -56.66
CA ASN A 202 33.97 3.71 -56.23
C ASN A 202 32.85 3.39 -55.23
N THR A 203 32.01 2.39 -55.50
CA THR A 203 30.94 1.98 -54.58
C THR A 203 31.49 1.45 -53.26
N ASN A 204 32.58 0.69 -53.28
CA ASN A 204 33.23 0.21 -52.05
C ASN A 204 33.80 1.37 -51.22
N LYS A 205 34.33 2.40 -51.87
CA LYS A 205 34.80 3.61 -51.18
C LYS A 205 33.63 4.36 -50.53
N GLU A 206 32.55 4.60 -51.26
CA GLU A 206 31.36 5.26 -50.74
C GLU A 206 30.73 4.48 -49.57
N LEU A 207 30.64 3.15 -49.70
CA LEU A 207 30.13 2.28 -48.64
C LEU A 207 31.01 2.36 -47.38
N LYS A 208 32.33 2.38 -47.54
CA LYS A 208 33.28 2.53 -46.43
C LYS A 208 33.13 3.89 -45.75
N ASP A 209 33.03 4.97 -46.52
CA ASP A 209 32.86 6.32 -46.00
C ASP A 209 31.51 6.47 -45.25
N ALA A 210 30.44 5.88 -45.79
CA ALA A 210 29.14 5.85 -45.12
C ALA A 210 29.19 5.03 -43.81
N THR A 211 29.88 3.88 -43.82
CA THR A 211 30.05 3.03 -42.62
C THR A 211 30.82 3.78 -41.53
N LEU A 212 31.87 4.51 -41.88
CA LEU A 212 32.63 5.34 -40.93
C LEU A 212 31.75 6.44 -40.31
N LYS A 213 30.98 7.16 -41.14
CA LYS A 213 30.05 8.19 -40.64
C LYS A 213 29.00 7.62 -39.69
N ILE A 214 28.44 6.45 -40.01
CA ILE A 214 27.49 5.76 -39.13
C ILE A 214 28.16 5.37 -37.81
N SER A 215 29.38 4.86 -37.86
CA SER A 215 30.16 4.51 -36.66
C SER A 215 30.41 5.74 -35.77
N ASP A 216 30.76 6.88 -36.36
CA ASP A 216 30.96 8.14 -35.62
C ASP A 216 29.66 8.64 -34.99
N HIS A 217 28.55 8.60 -35.73
CA HIS A 217 27.24 8.98 -35.22
C HIS A 217 26.79 8.06 -34.06
N LEU A 218 26.99 6.75 -34.20
CA LEU A 218 26.67 5.78 -33.15
C LEU A 218 27.51 6.01 -31.89
N SER A 219 28.80 6.35 -32.04
CA SER A 219 29.68 6.67 -30.92
C SER A 219 29.26 7.97 -30.22
N GLY A 220 28.85 8.99 -30.99
CA GLY A 220 28.30 10.24 -30.46
C GLY A 220 26.98 10.02 -29.72
N LEU A 221 26.07 9.23 -30.29
CA LEU A 221 24.81 8.84 -29.65
C LEU A 221 25.05 8.06 -28.34
N HIS A 222 25.96 7.10 -28.36
CA HIS A 222 26.32 6.35 -27.16
C HIS A 222 26.79 7.29 -26.05
N THR A 223 27.70 8.22 -26.35
CA THR A 223 28.20 9.21 -25.39
C THR A 223 27.07 10.10 -24.84
N SER A 224 26.16 10.55 -25.71
CA SER A 224 25.02 11.38 -25.29
C SER A 224 24.02 10.62 -24.41
N VAL A 225 23.76 9.35 -24.70
CA VAL A 225 22.90 8.48 -23.89
C VAL A 225 23.53 8.22 -22.53
N GLU A 226 24.83 7.96 -22.49
CA GLU A 226 25.60 7.76 -21.26
C GLU A 226 25.57 9.01 -20.37
N GLN A 227 25.77 10.20 -20.95
CA GLN A 227 25.65 11.46 -20.21
C GLN A 227 24.24 11.67 -19.66
N SER A 228 23.21 11.46 -20.50
CA SER A 228 21.80 11.62 -20.07
C SER A 228 21.44 10.66 -18.95
N ARG A 229 22.00 9.44 -18.97
CA ARG A 229 21.82 8.44 -17.92
C ARG A 229 22.47 8.90 -16.61
N GLU A 230 23.65 9.50 -16.67
CA GLU A 230 24.32 10.02 -15.48
C GLU A 230 23.60 11.25 -14.90
N ASP A 231 23.16 12.17 -15.76
CA ASP A 231 22.34 13.33 -15.35
C ASP A 231 21.05 12.87 -14.66
N ALA A 232 20.40 11.82 -15.16
CA ALA A 232 19.21 11.23 -14.54
C ALA A 232 19.51 10.60 -13.17
N ARG A 233 20.67 9.94 -13.00
CA ARG A 233 21.11 9.40 -11.70
C ARG A 233 21.41 10.50 -10.70
N GLU A 234 22.06 11.57 -11.14
CA GLU A 234 22.35 12.74 -10.33
C GLU A 234 21.05 13.41 -9.86
N ALA A 235 20.09 13.62 -10.76
CA ALA A 235 18.77 14.15 -10.40
C ALA A 235 18.02 13.24 -9.41
N ALA A 236 18.10 11.92 -9.59
CA ALA A 236 17.51 10.96 -8.66
C ALA A 236 18.17 11.00 -7.26
N ARG A 237 19.49 11.19 -7.20
CA ARG A 237 20.21 11.34 -5.92
C ARG A 237 19.81 12.62 -5.20
N ASN A 238 19.79 13.75 -5.91
CA ASN A 238 19.41 15.05 -5.35
C ASN A 238 17.96 15.07 -4.83
N THR A 239 17.03 14.46 -5.58
CA THR A 239 15.62 14.35 -5.12
C THR A 239 15.48 13.45 -3.90
N LYS A 240 16.22 12.34 -3.84
CA LYS A 240 16.27 11.47 -2.65
C LYS A 240 16.79 12.23 -1.42
N GLU A 241 17.91 12.93 -1.54
CA GLU A 241 18.49 13.71 -0.43
C GLU A 241 17.53 14.81 0.03
N GLN A 242 16.83 15.48 -0.89
CA GLN A 242 15.83 16.48 -0.56
C GLN A 242 14.64 15.88 0.21
N LEU A 243 14.15 14.69 -0.20
CA LEU A 243 13.07 13.98 0.49
C LEU A 243 13.50 13.53 1.89
N GLU A 244 14.71 13.02 2.05
CA GLU A 244 15.26 12.62 3.36
C GLU A 244 15.39 13.84 4.29
N ALA A 245 15.87 14.98 3.78
CA ALA A 245 15.94 16.22 4.53
C ALA A 245 14.55 16.75 4.94
N GLN A 246 13.56 16.69 4.05
CA GLN A 246 12.17 17.04 4.37
C GLN A 246 11.57 16.12 5.42
N SER A 247 11.77 14.80 5.28
CA SER A 247 11.30 13.82 6.26
C SER A 247 11.91 14.07 7.63
N SER A 248 13.20 14.36 7.72
CA SER A 248 13.87 14.69 8.98
C SER A 248 13.27 15.94 9.62
N ARG A 249 13.06 17.02 8.85
CA ARG A 249 12.43 18.25 9.33
C ARG A 249 11.01 18.04 9.84
N LEU A 250 10.21 17.23 9.15
CA LEU A 250 8.85 16.89 9.57
C LEU A 250 8.85 16.09 10.87
N SER A 251 9.75 15.10 11.00
CA SER A 251 9.92 14.33 12.24
C SER A 251 10.27 15.23 13.42
N GLU A 252 11.19 16.18 13.25
CA GLU A 252 11.51 17.14 14.32
C GLU A 252 10.32 18.05 14.68
N GLN A 253 9.55 18.49 13.68
CA GLN A 253 8.33 19.28 13.94
C GLN A 253 7.30 18.47 14.72
N LEU A 254 7.13 17.19 14.40
CA LEU A 254 6.22 16.30 15.12
C LEU A 254 6.62 16.15 16.58
N VAL A 255 7.91 15.91 16.85
CA VAL A 255 8.44 15.84 18.23
C VAL A 255 8.22 17.16 18.98
N ARG A 256 8.42 18.32 18.35
CA ARG A 256 8.15 19.62 18.97
C ARG A 256 6.67 19.80 19.32
N ILE A 257 5.75 19.41 18.43
CA ILE A 257 4.31 19.47 18.69
C ILE A 257 3.94 18.54 19.85
N GLU A 258 4.45 17.31 19.83
CA GLU A 258 4.22 16.31 20.87
C GLU A 258 4.69 16.80 22.25
N THR A 259 5.91 17.31 22.31
CA THR A 259 6.54 17.71 23.58
C THR A 259 6.08 19.07 24.09
N GLN A 260 5.95 20.09 23.24
CA GLN A 260 5.66 21.45 23.66
C GLN A 260 4.16 21.77 23.57
N GLY A 261 3.54 21.42 22.44
CA GLY A 261 2.13 21.72 22.18
C GLY A 261 1.20 21.01 23.17
N PHE A 262 1.33 19.69 23.29
CA PHE A 262 0.48 18.93 24.21
C PHE A 262 0.83 19.19 25.67
N ALA A 263 2.10 19.39 26.03
CA ALA A 263 2.45 19.71 27.42
C ALA A 263 1.88 21.07 27.87
N ALA A 264 1.94 22.09 27.01
CA ALA A 264 1.32 23.38 27.28
C ALA A 264 -0.20 23.26 27.42
N ALA A 265 -0.86 22.61 26.47
CA ALA A 265 -2.31 22.39 26.50
C ALA A 265 -2.75 21.58 27.74
N ASN A 266 -2.00 20.53 28.11
CA ASN A 266 -2.29 19.75 29.31
C ASN A 266 -2.09 20.57 30.59
N LYS A 267 -1.09 21.45 30.64
CA LYS A 267 -0.88 22.35 31.79
C LYS A 267 -2.03 23.33 31.93
N GLU A 268 -2.46 23.95 30.84
CA GLU A 268 -3.61 24.87 30.82
C GLU A 268 -4.91 24.16 31.20
N LEU A 269 -5.18 22.98 30.63
CA LEU A 269 -6.35 22.17 30.96
C LEU A 269 -6.37 21.76 32.44
N LYS A 270 -5.22 21.33 32.98
CA LYS A 270 -5.10 20.97 34.39
C LYS A 270 -5.42 22.17 35.30
N ALA A 271 -4.89 23.35 34.97
CA ALA A 271 -5.15 24.56 35.73
C ALA A 271 -6.64 24.96 35.68
N ALA A 272 -7.27 24.86 34.51
CA ALA A 272 -8.70 25.15 34.34
C ALA A 272 -9.60 24.18 35.12
N ILE A 273 -9.26 22.88 35.14
CA ILE A 273 -9.98 21.87 35.94
C ILE A 273 -9.83 22.19 37.44
N GLU A 274 -8.61 22.52 37.89
CA GLU A 274 -8.37 22.84 39.30
C GLU A 274 -9.13 24.09 39.75
N ASP A 275 -9.17 25.13 38.92
CA ASP A 275 -9.93 26.36 39.18
C ASP A 275 -11.44 26.10 39.23
N THR A 276 -11.96 25.32 38.27
CA THR A 276 -13.37 24.92 38.22
C THR A 276 -13.75 24.08 39.44
N MET A 277 -12.90 23.13 39.85
CA MET A 277 -13.12 22.34 41.06
C MET A 277 -13.12 23.22 42.31
N LYS A 278 -12.16 24.14 42.45
CA LYS A 278 -12.09 25.05 43.60
C LYS A 278 -13.33 25.93 43.69
N THR A 279 -13.75 26.53 42.58
CA THR A 279 -14.94 27.40 42.53
C THR A 279 -16.23 26.61 42.81
N HIS A 280 -16.41 25.44 42.19
CA HIS A 280 -17.56 24.58 42.45
C HIS A 280 -17.60 24.09 43.90
N MET A 281 -16.48 23.62 44.46
CA MET A 281 -16.41 23.17 45.85
C MET A 281 -16.68 24.30 46.83
N ALA A 282 -16.16 25.51 46.58
CA ALA A 282 -16.42 26.68 47.42
C ALA A 282 -17.90 27.07 47.39
N GLN A 283 -18.53 27.02 46.21
CA GLN A 283 -19.95 27.32 46.06
C GLN A 283 -20.83 26.27 46.77
N GLU A 284 -20.55 24.99 46.56
CA GLU A 284 -21.30 23.90 47.22
C GLU A 284 -21.13 23.97 48.74
N LEU A 285 -19.90 24.14 49.25
CA LEU A 285 -19.66 24.26 50.68
C LEU A 285 -20.39 25.46 51.29
N ARG A 286 -20.46 26.58 50.56
CA ARG A 286 -21.22 27.76 51.00
C ARG A 286 -22.71 27.47 51.09
N VAL A 287 -23.30 26.83 50.08
CA VAL A 287 -24.72 26.43 50.08
C VAL A 287 -25.00 25.49 51.27
N GLN A 288 -24.18 24.46 51.45
CA GLN A 288 -24.28 23.52 52.57
C GLN A 288 -24.17 24.23 53.94
N TYR A 289 -23.27 25.20 54.07
CA TYR A 289 -23.12 25.99 55.29
C TYR A 289 -24.35 26.85 55.57
N GLU A 290 -24.89 27.54 54.56
CA GLU A 290 -26.11 28.34 54.68
C GLU A 290 -27.31 27.47 55.10
N GLU A 291 -27.47 26.27 54.52
CA GLU A 291 -28.49 25.30 54.92
C GLU A 291 -28.32 24.84 56.37
N LEU A 292 -27.10 24.46 56.78
CA LEU A 292 -26.81 24.04 58.15
C LEU A 292 -27.13 25.14 59.16
N MET A 293 -26.80 26.39 58.84
CA MET A 293 -27.11 27.54 59.69
C MET A 293 -28.62 27.75 59.82
N ASN A 294 -29.38 27.58 58.74
CA ASN A 294 -30.85 27.66 58.76
C ASN A 294 -31.47 26.55 59.63
N VAL A 295 -31.00 25.30 59.49
CA VAL A 295 -31.45 24.17 60.33
C VAL A 295 -31.12 24.41 61.80
N THR A 296 -29.90 24.84 62.10
CA THR A 296 -29.45 25.12 63.48
C THR A 296 -30.32 26.18 64.15
N LYS A 297 -30.63 27.26 63.42
CA LYS A 297 -31.55 28.31 63.91
C LYS A 297 -32.95 27.77 64.17
N SER A 298 -33.50 26.97 63.26
CA SER A 298 -34.81 26.34 63.41
C SER A 298 -34.87 25.45 64.67
N VAL A 299 -33.85 24.63 64.90
CA VAL A 299 -33.75 23.78 66.10
C VAL A 299 -33.68 24.62 67.37
N SER A 300 -32.85 25.67 67.39
CA SER A 300 -32.75 26.59 68.53
C SER A 300 -34.10 27.22 68.88
N ASP A 301 -34.83 27.72 67.87
CA ASP A 301 -36.16 28.30 68.06
C ASP A 301 -37.16 27.27 68.60
N CYS A 302 -37.08 26.01 68.17
CA CYS A 302 -37.90 24.92 68.69
C CYS A 302 -37.59 24.61 70.17
N VAL A 303 -36.30 24.49 70.53
CA VAL A 303 -35.89 24.20 71.91
C VAL A 303 -36.37 25.29 72.87
N LEU A 304 -36.27 26.57 72.48
CA LEU A 304 -36.77 27.69 73.27
C LEU A 304 -38.30 27.68 73.45
N GLY A 305 -39.05 27.22 72.45
CA GLY A 305 -40.51 27.13 72.49
C GLY A 305 -41.04 25.96 73.34
N PHE A 306 -40.41 24.79 73.27
CA PHE A 306 -40.96 23.55 73.85
C PHE A 306 -40.30 23.10 75.16
N CYS A 307 -39.02 23.42 75.38
CA CYS A 307 -38.26 22.98 76.57
C CYS A 307 -38.13 24.07 77.66
N GLY A 308 -38.90 25.17 77.54
CA GLY A 308 -38.88 26.27 78.50
C GLY A 308 -39.30 25.87 79.91
N ALA A 309 -38.95 26.72 80.88
CA ALA A 309 -39.30 26.52 82.28
C ALA A 309 -40.82 26.31 82.45
N LYS A 310 -41.22 25.30 83.23
CA LYS A 310 -42.62 25.00 83.55
C LYS A 310 -43.10 25.68 84.84
N GLU A 311 -42.17 26.25 85.59
CA GLU A 311 -42.42 26.90 86.88
C GLU A 311 -41.73 28.26 86.91
N PHE A 312 -42.40 29.26 87.48
CA PHE A 312 -41.85 30.58 87.72
C PHE A 312 -42.04 30.97 89.18
N HIS A 313 -40.92 31.05 89.90
CA HIS A 313 -40.89 31.46 91.31
C HIS A 313 -40.33 32.87 91.43
N TRP A 314 -41.10 33.77 92.04
CA TRP A 314 -40.68 35.13 92.32
C TRP A 314 -40.60 35.38 93.84
N TYR A 315 -39.41 35.77 94.30
CA TYR A 315 -39.19 36.20 95.68
C TYR A 315 -39.54 37.69 95.85
N LEU A 316 -40.74 37.97 96.34
CA LEU A 316 -41.20 39.32 96.62
C LEU A 316 -40.38 39.96 97.78
N LYS A 317 -39.60 40.99 97.46
CA LYS A 317 -38.89 41.81 98.46
C LYS A 317 -39.80 42.95 98.94
N GLY A 318 -39.58 43.42 100.17
CA GLY A 318 -40.27 44.62 100.67
C GLY A 318 -41.72 44.42 101.11
N TRP A 319 -42.17 43.19 101.41
CA TRP A 319 -43.55 42.89 101.85
C TRP A 319 -44.06 43.80 102.98
N LYS A 320 -43.23 44.11 103.98
CA LYS A 320 -43.61 45.01 105.08
C LYS A 320 -43.98 46.41 104.59
N TYR A 321 -43.23 46.92 103.61
CA TYR A 321 -43.49 48.22 103.01
C TYR A 321 -44.78 48.19 102.19
N LEU A 322 -44.96 47.17 101.33
CA LEU A 322 -46.19 47.02 100.53
C LEU A 322 -47.43 46.94 101.41
N LYS A 323 -47.36 46.17 102.50
CA LYS A 323 -48.45 46.05 103.48
C LYS A 323 -48.79 47.41 104.11
N LYS A 324 -47.77 48.15 104.55
CA LYS A 324 -47.97 49.49 105.14
C LYS A 324 -48.53 50.47 104.11
N SER A 325 -47.96 50.51 102.92
CA SER A 325 -48.43 51.38 101.83
C SER A 325 -49.89 51.09 101.50
N ALA A 326 -50.31 49.82 101.40
CA ALA A 326 -51.71 49.48 101.15
C ALA A 326 -52.65 50.03 102.23
N LEU A 327 -52.26 49.95 103.51
CA LEU A 327 -53.04 50.49 104.64
C LEU A 327 -53.06 52.02 104.66
N ASP A 328 -51.98 52.67 104.22
CA ASP A 328 -51.86 54.13 104.22
C ASP A 328 -52.53 54.78 103.00
N THR A 329 -52.48 54.13 101.82
CA THR A 329 -52.92 54.69 100.52
C THR A 329 -54.11 53.96 99.90
N GLY A 330 -54.68 52.97 100.57
CA GLY A 330 -55.80 52.15 100.13
C GLY A 330 -55.42 51.00 99.19
N SER A 331 -54.42 51.17 98.31
CA SER A 331 -53.92 50.09 97.45
C SER A 331 -52.47 50.32 96.99
N VAL A 332 -51.77 49.23 96.66
CA VAL A 332 -50.46 49.23 95.99
C VAL A 332 -50.35 48.05 95.03
N VAL A 333 -49.69 48.27 93.89
CA VAL A 333 -49.47 47.25 92.86
C VAL A 333 -47.99 47.03 92.59
N THR A 334 -47.62 45.82 92.19
CA THR A 334 -46.26 45.51 91.74
C THR A 334 -46.27 44.30 90.81
N ASP A 335 -45.42 44.32 89.79
CA ASP A 335 -45.22 43.21 88.85
C ASP A 335 -43.90 42.49 89.15
N SER A 336 -43.87 41.19 88.94
CA SER A 336 -42.61 40.43 88.86
C SER A 336 -41.83 40.79 87.58
N PRO A 337 -40.54 40.45 87.49
CA PRO A 337 -39.85 40.39 86.21
C PRO A 337 -40.61 39.49 85.21
N LEU A 338 -40.44 39.78 83.91
CA LEU A 338 -40.95 38.95 82.82
C LEU A 338 -40.12 37.66 82.71
N GLN A 339 -40.80 36.53 82.52
CA GLN A 339 -40.18 35.22 82.36
C GLN A 339 -40.98 34.38 81.37
N TYR A 340 -40.28 33.65 80.49
CA TYR A 340 -40.93 32.66 79.63
C TYR A 340 -41.32 31.41 80.42
N VAL A 341 -42.61 31.09 80.45
CA VAL A 341 -43.17 29.89 81.08
C VAL A 341 -44.04 29.16 80.08
N CYS A 342 -43.74 27.89 79.80
CA CYS A 342 -44.42 27.10 78.77
C CYS A 342 -44.52 27.84 77.41
N GLY A 343 -43.49 28.62 77.08
CA GLY A 343 -43.41 29.41 75.85
C GLY A 343 -43.99 30.83 75.92
N TYR A 344 -44.86 31.15 76.89
CA TYR A 344 -45.50 32.47 77.03
C TYR A 344 -44.63 33.42 77.86
N ASN A 345 -44.54 34.68 77.45
CA ASN A 345 -43.85 35.74 78.20
C ASN A 345 -44.76 36.26 79.32
N VAL A 346 -44.54 35.83 80.56
CA VAL A 346 -45.46 36.10 81.66
C VAL A 346 -44.83 36.89 82.81
N CYS A 347 -45.64 37.65 83.53
CA CYS A 347 -45.31 38.15 84.86
C CYS A 347 -46.43 37.84 85.86
N ILE A 348 -46.07 37.84 87.14
CA ILE A 348 -47.01 37.77 88.26
C ILE A 348 -47.31 39.20 88.65
N PHE A 349 -48.57 39.62 88.52
CA PHE A 349 -49.04 40.89 89.04
C PHE A 349 -49.62 40.69 90.43
N ILE A 350 -49.19 41.54 91.35
CA ILE A 350 -49.64 41.59 92.73
C ILE A 350 -50.34 42.93 92.97
N HIS A 351 -51.51 42.85 93.59
CA HIS A 351 -52.27 43.99 94.07
C HIS A 351 -52.59 43.78 95.55
N VAL A 352 -52.13 44.70 96.40
CA VAL A 352 -52.40 44.66 97.84
C VAL A 352 -53.34 45.80 98.18
N THR A 353 -54.49 45.49 98.75
CA THR A 353 -55.54 46.47 99.09
C THR A 353 -55.87 46.45 100.57
N GLU A 354 -56.26 47.60 101.11
CA GLU A 354 -56.89 47.66 102.43
C GLU A 354 -58.35 47.20 102.33
N TYR A 355 -58.75 46.33 103.25
CA TYR A 355 -60.11 45.84 103.41
C TYR A 355 -60.36 45.55 104.89
N GLU A 356 -61.33 46.25 105.50
CA GLU A 356 -61.72 46.10 106.91
C GLU A 356 -60.55 46.22 107.92
N GLY A 357 -59.64 47.17 107.68
CA GLY A 357 -58.45 47.42 108.49
C GLY A 357 -57.31 46.41 108.28
N GLN A 358 -57.44 45.51 107.30
CA GLN A 358 -56.42 44.50 106.97
C GLN A 358 -55.92 44.65 105.53
N ALA A 359 -54.67 44.26 105.30
CA ALA A 359 -54.12 44.21 103.95
C ALA A 359 -54.39 42.85 103.30
N CYS A 360 -55.16 42.85 102.21
CA CYS A 360 -55.50 41.69 101.40
C CYS A 360 -54.61 41.63 100.15
N LEU A 361 -54.14 40.42 99.82
CA LEU A 361 -53.29 40.17 98.65
C LEU A 361 -54.11 39.54 97.52
N TRP A 362 -54.09 40.20 96.37
CA TRP A 362 -54.63 39.73 95.10
C TRP A 362 -53.49 39.46 94.13
N MET A 363 -53.61 38.37 93.37
CA MET A 363 -52.59 37.97 92.40
C MET A 363 -53.24 37.46 91.13
N ASN A 364 -52.71 37.84 89.98
CA ASN A 364 -53.00 37.21 88.70
C ASN A 364 -51.74 37.09 87.84
N MET A 365 -51.82 36.25 86.81
CA MET A 365 -50.80 36.14 85.79
C MET A 365 -51.14 37.09 84.64
N ARG A 366 -50.16 37.84 84.16
CA ARG A 366 -50.27 38.64 82.94
C ARG A 366 -49.41 38.04 81.86
N ILE A 367 -49.95 37.96 80.65
CA ILE A 367 -49.22 37.50 79.47
C ILE A 367 -48.92 38.74 78.62
N HIS A 368 -47.65 38.89 78.25
CA HIS A 368 -47.14 39.97 77.41
C HIS A 368 -46.77 39.43 76.03
N PRO A 369 -46.72 40.29 74.99
CA PRO A 369 -46.19 39.90 73.68
C PRO A 369 -44.79 39.27 73.81
N GLY A 370 -44.58 38.17 73.08
CA GLY A 370 -43.37 37.38 73.12
C GLY A 370 -42.92 36.92 71.74
N VAL A 371 -41.65 36.51 71.64
CA VAL A 371 -41.06 36.02 70.37
C VAL A 371 -41.66 34.70 69.89
N ASN A 372 -42.37 33.99 70.77
CA ASN A 372 -42.98 32.70 70.52
C ASN A 372 -44.46 32.81 70.09
N ASP A 373 -45.06 34.00 70.10
CA ASP A 373 -46.52 34.17 70.00
C ASP A 373 -47.14 33.50 68.77
N SER A 374 -46.44 33.49 67.62
CA SER A 374 -46.91 32.86 66.38
C SER A 374 -46.96 31.32 66.41
N LYS A 375 -46.25 30.70 67.37
CA LYS A 375 -46.15 29.24 67.54
C LYS A 375 -46.98 28.75 68.72
N LEU A 376 -47.60 29.65 69.47
CA LEU A 376 -48.36 29.35 70.69
C LEU A 376 -49.86 29.37 70.42
N GLU A 377 -50.60 28.74 71.33
CA GLU A 377 -52.04 28.59 71.25
C GLU A 377 -52.73 29.86 71.79
N TRP A 378 -53.55 30.50 70.97
CA TRP A 378 -54.32 31.69 71.35
C TRP A 378 -55.81 31.47 71.05
N PRO A 379 -56.73 31.93 71.93
CA PRO A 379 -56.47 32.54 73.23
C PRO A 379 -55.89 31.54 74.25
N PHE A 380 -55.25 32.03 75.32
CA PHE A 380 -54.54 31.18 76.28
C PHE A 380 -55.46 30.16 76.97
N SER A 381 -55.24 28.87 76.68
CA SER A 381 -56.14 27.76 77.07
C SER A 381 -55.56 26.81 78.13
N LYS A 382 -54.41 27.13 78.74
CA LYS A 382 -53.74 26.23 79.68
C LYS A 382 -54.26 26.38 81.10
N THR A 383 -54.37 25.25 81.80
CA THR A 383 -54.53 25.23 83.25
C THR A 383 -53.22 25.61 83.92
N TYR A 384 -53.23 26.59 84.81
CA TYR A 384 -52.05 26.99 85.58
C TYR A 384 -52.35 27.07 87.07
N THR A 385 -51.27 27.10 87.84
CA THR A 385 -51.32 27.13 89.29
C THR A 385 -50.61 28.40 89.75
N LEU A 386 -51.30 29.27 90.47
CA LEU A 386 -50.74 30.50 91.02
C LEU A 386 -50.90 30.49 92.54
N GLY A 387 -49.84 30.86 93.25
CA GLY A 387 -49.88 30.82 94.71
C GLY A 387 -48.72 31.51 95.38
N VAL A 388 -48.87 31.66 96.70
CA VAL A 388 -47.85 32.19 97.59
C VAL A 388 -47.33 31.06 98.45
N ILE A 389 -46.00 30.99 98.57
CA ILE A 389 -45.30 30.02 99.39
C ILE A 389 -44.49 30.79 100.42
N HIS A 390 -44.60 30.43 101.70
CA HIS A 390 -43.79 31.04 102.73
C HIS A 390 -42.31 30.70 102.50
N PRO A 391 -41.40 31.69 102.50
CA PRO A 391 -40.02 31.51 102.01
C PRO A 391 -39.18 30.54 102.85
N LYS A 392 -39.55 30.28 104.11
CA LYS A 392 -38.83 29.37 105.02
C LYS A 392 -39.60 28.09 105.35
N ASP A 393 -40.89 28.01 105.01
CA ASP A 393 -41.76 26.91 105.39
C ASP A 393 -42.68 26.60 104.22
N LYS A 394 -42.24 25.70 103.35
CA LYS A 394 -42.96 25.37 102.11
C LYS A 394 -44.34 24.74 102.37
N ALA A 395 -44.59 24.20 103.57
CA ALA A 395 -45.91 23.67 103.93
C ALA A 395 -46.93 24.80 104.12
N LYS A 396 -46.48 26.00 104.51
CA LYS A 396 -47.29 27.22 104.55
C LYS A 396 -47.39 27.83 103.17
N ARG A 397 -48.32 27.32 102.37
CA ARG A 397 -48.61 27.83 101.03
C ARG A 397 -50.10 27.96 100.81
N LYS A 398 -50.47 28.96 100.01
CA LYS A 398 -51.82 29.07 99.46
C LYS A 398 -51.71 29.09 97.95
N ILE A 399 -52.34 28.11 97.33
CA ILE A 399 -52.25 27.84 95.91
C ILE A 399 -53.66 27.79 95.35
N HIS A 400 -53.85 28.40 94.18
CA HIS A 400 -55.08 28.36 93.44
C HIS A 400 -54.79 27.83 92.03
N GLN A 401 -55.57 26.84 91.62
CA GLN A 401 -55.54 26.34 90.26
C GLN A 401 -56.57 27.11 89.44
N VAL A 402 -56.14 27.68 88.33
CA VAL A 402 -56.98 28.40 87.39
C VAL A 402 -57.09 27.57 86.13
N ASP A 403 -58.33 27.26 85.76
CA ASP A 403 -58.66 26.62 84.49
C ASP A 403 -59.23 27.68 83.56
N THR A 404 -58.43 28.11 82.59
CA THR A 404 -58.80 29.23 81.72
C THR A 404 -59.87 28.87 80.70
N SER A 405 -60.11 27.57 80.45
CA SER A 405 -61.24 27.11 79.62
C SER A 405 -62.61 27.52 80.17
N LYS A 406 -62.70 27.85 81.45
CA LYS A 406 -63.92 28.31 82.13
C LYS A 406 -64.16 29.81 82.02
N HIS A 407 -63.23 30.54 81.41
CA HIS A 407 -63.21 32.01 81.34
C HIS A 407 -63.04 32.54 79.92
N LEU A 408 -63.12 31.67 78.92
CA LEU A 408 -62.98 31.95 77.49
C LEU A 408 -64.32 31.92 76.76
#